data_AF-B7K012-F1
#
_entry.id   AF-B7K012-F1
#
_cell.length_a   1.000
_cell.length_b   1.000
_cell.length_c   1.000
_cell.angle_alpha   90.00
_cell.angle_beta   90.00
_cell.angle_gamma   90.00
#
_symmetry.space_group_name_H-M   'P 1'
#
loop_
_entity.id
_entity.type
_entity.pdbx_description
1 polymer ?
#
loop_
_entity_poly.entity_id
_entity_poly.type
_entity_poly.pdbx_seq_one_letter_code
_entity_poly.pdbx_strand_id
1 'polypeptide(L)'
;MNNMKPVKTLLSLSFATLGSLATATLSAQAAPVVFFDNMFTGATSFDSTVNSVDGTLNVDTWTSLPQGATIINRTDYSVTKVDGSAMFPSVYTLFGSSPSTNTSGQTIDISPSSSDVELSRLGSAIQFTFTTPVNGFGLEVGDWATCCQPSNLYISFDGGTPILVGASTVFGDQFLTNGGAGVFVGAIDDSGTFSSVQFWGNGVGEFLVAGGEIRYARVEEGSLTSVPEPATALSLLTIGVLSTAAKLKQYNKKS
;
A
#
# COMPACT_ATOMS: atom_id res chain seq x y z
N MET A 1 -6.42 20.66 -83.54
CA MET A 1 -7.79 21.15 -83.28
C MET A 1 -8.49 20.13 -82.39
N ASN A 2 -9.01 20.62 -81.27
CA ASN A 2 -10.19 20.17 -80.52
C ASN A 2 -10.20 18.71 -79.99
N ASN A 3 -10.06 18.52 -78.68
CA ASN A 3 -11.14 18.55 -77.68
C ASN A 3 -12.25 17.51 -77.94
N MET A 4 -12.32 16.47 -77.11
CA MET A 4 -13.42 16.22 -76.17
C MET A 4 -13.20 14.94 -75.34
N LYS A 5 -13.05 15.11 -74.02
CA LYS A 5 -13.55 14.18 -72.97
C LYS A 5 -15.11 14.21 -73.00
N PRO A 6 -15.92 13.31 -72.34
CA PRO A 6 -15.69 12.76 -71.00
C PRO A 6 -16.41 11.42 -70.59
N VAL A 7 -16.23 11.08 -69.29
CA VAL A 7 -17.16 10.42 -68.33
C VAL A 7 -17.07 8.90 -68.03
N LYS A 8 -16.46 8.65 -66.85
CA LYS A 8 -16.84 7.82 -65.67
C LYS A 8 -17.39 6.40 -65.85
N THR A 9 -16.79 5.46 -65.12
CA THR A 9 -17.50 4.64 -64.10
C THR A 9 -16.53 4.24 -62.98
N LEU A 10 -17.02 4.36 -61.74
CA LEU A 10 -16.33 4.18 -60.47
C LEU A 10 -15.94 2.71 -60.19
N LEU A 11 -14.86 2.51 -59.45
CA LEU A 11 -14.91 1.65 -58.26
C LEU A 11 -13.96 2.17 -57.17
N SER A 12 -14.56 2.39 -56.01
CA SER A 12 -14.01 2.85 -54.75
C SER A 12 -13.25 1.76 -53.98
N LEU A 13 -12.51 2.21 -52.95
CA LEU A 13 -11.97 1.54 -51.74
C LEU A 13 -10.44 1.63 -51.68
N SER A 14 -9.77 2.07 -50.63
CA SER A 14 -10.09 2.74 -49.37
C SER A 14 -8.74 3.24 -48.84
N PHE A 15 -8.73 4.38 -48.14
CA PHE A 15 -7.57 4.88 -47.42
C PHE A 15 -7.13 3.86 -46.35
N ALA A 16 -5.90 3.34 -46.45
CA ALA A 16 -5.22 2.75 -45.31
C ALA A 16 -4.45 3.88 -44.60
N THR A 17 -5.09 4.48 -43.60
CA THR A 17 -4.41 5.33 -42.61
C THR A 17 -3.37 4.49 -41.89
N LEU A 18 -2.09 4.87 -41.98
CA LEU A 18 -1.10 4.47 -40.99
C LEU A 18 -1.53 5.11 -39.66
N GLY A 19 -2.23 4.35 -38.82
CA GLY A 19 -2.43 4.71 -37.43
C GLY A 19 -1.10 4.58 -36.72
N SER A 20 -0.45 5.72 -36.44
CA SER A 20 0.66 5.78 -35.50
C SER A 20 0.19 5.18 -34.19
N LEU A 21 0.74 4.02 -33.82
CA LEU A 21 0.59 3.46 -32.48
C LEU A 21 1.26 4.46 -31.54
N ALA A 22 0.48 5.36 -30.95
CA ALA A 22 0.91 6.13 -29.81
C ALA A 22 1.13 5.13 -28.68
N THR A 23 2.37 4.72 -28.48
CA THR A 23 2.79 4.09 -27.23
C THR A 23 2.56 5.13 -26.16
N ALA A 24 1.43 5.03 -25.46
CA ALA A 24 1.27 5.71 -24.19
C ALA A 24 2.37 5.16 -23.29
N THR A 25 3.44 5.93 -23.12
CA THR A 25 4.37 5.74 -22.03
C THR A 25 3.56 5.99 -20.77
N LEU A 26 3.01 4.92 -20.19
CA LEU A 26 2.57 4.95 -18.80
C LEU A 26 3.83 5.29 -18.03
N SER A 27 3.88 6.48 -17.44
CA SER A 27 4.88 6.80 -16.44
C SER A 27 4.77 5.73 -15.36
N ALA A 28 5.79 4.90 -15.21
CA ALA A 28 5.92 4.03 -14.06
C ALA A 28 6.04 4.95 -12.84
N GLN A 29 4.92 5.19 -12.14
CA GLN A 29 4.97 5.84 -10.84
C GLN A 29 5.68 4.87 -9.91
N ALA A 30 6.74 5.35 -9.25
CA ALA A 30 7.46 4.53 -8.28
C ALA A 30 6.46 4.05 -7.22
N ALA A 31 6.47 2.74 -6.94
CA ALA A 31 5.64 2.20 -5.88
C ALA A 31 6.17 2.69 -4.52
N PRO A 32 5.29 2.91 -3.53
CA PRO A 32 5.71 3.26 -2.17
C PRO A 32 6.73 2.24 -1.63
N VAL A 33 7.73 2.73 -0.91
CA VAL A 33 8.70 1.91 -0.20
C VAL A 33 8.04 1.37 1.06
N VAL A 34 7.78 0.07 1.12
CA VAL A 34 7.12 -0.59 2.27
C VAL A 34 8.16 -1.13 3.25
N PHE A 35 7.90 -0.93 4.53
CA PHE A 35 8.70 -1.40 5.65
C PHE A 35 7.90 -2.43 6.44
N PHE A 36 8.48 -3.62 6.62
CA PHE A 36 7.89 -4.70 7.37
C PHE A 36 8.99 -5.55 8.02
N ASP A 37 9.05 -5.56 9.35
CA ASP A 37 9.96 -6.41 10.13
C ASP A 37 9.48 -6.43 11.60
N ASN A 38 10.26 -7.03 12.50
CA ASN A 38 10.13 -6.82 13.94
C ASN A 38 10.13 -5.33 14.29
N MET A 39 9.51 -5.00 15.44
CA MET A 39 9.22 -3.62 15.84
C MET A 39 10.46 -2.71 15.83
N PHE A 40 11.61 -3.24 16.23
CA PHE A 40 12.84 -2.46 16.38
C PHE A 40 13.60 -2.29 15.07
N THR A 41 13.74 -3.37 14.31
CA THR A 41 14.52 -3.38 13.06
C THR A 41 13.76 -2.70 11.94
N GLY A 42 12.44 -2.89 11.87
CA GLY A 42 11.59 -2.21 10.89
C GLY A 42 11.58 -0.70 11.12
N ALA A 43 11.41 -0.27 12.38
CA ALA A 43 11.53 1.13 12.78
C ALA A 43 12.90 1.71 12.42
N THR A 44 13.98 1.01 12.76
CA THR A 44 15.35 1.45 12.43
C THR A 44 15.56 1.57 10.92
N SER A 45 14.98 0.67 10.13
CA SER A 45 15.09 0.69 8.67
C SER A 45 14.32 1.85 8.04
N PHE A 46 13.12 2.15 8.56
CA PHE A 46 12.36 3.34 8.19
C PHE A 46 13.16 4.61 8.50
N ASP A 47 13.64 4.74 9.74
CA ASP A 47 14.39 5.91 10.20
C ASP A 47 15.67 6.09 9.37
N SER A 48 16.40 5.00 9.10
CA SER A 48 17.61 5.03 8.27
C SER A 48 17.33 5.46 6.84
N THR A 49 16.19 5.04 6.26
CA THR A 49 15.81 5.43 4.89
C THR A 49 15.51 6.91 4.82
N VAL A 50 14.72 7.44 5.76
CA VAL A 50 14.43 8.88 5.84
C VAL A 50 15.72 9.70 6.01
N ASN A 51 16.59 9.28 6.93
CA ASN A 51 17.85 9.98 7.19
C ASN A 51 18.84 9.89 6.00
N SER A 52 18.80 8.81 5.20
CA SER A 52 19.70 8.63 4.06
C SER A 52 19.47 9.63 2.91
N VAL A 53 18.29 10.25 2.89
CA VAL A 53 17.90 11.29 1.92
C VAL A 53 17.72 12.65 2.58
N ASP A 54 18.32 12.86 3.76
CA ASP A 54 18.24 14.09 4.54
C ASP A 54 16.79 14.54 4.84
N GLY A 55 15.87 13.58 4.95
CA GLY A 55 14.47 13.83 5.27
C GLY A 55 14.25 14.25 6.73
N THR A 56 13.10 14.87 6.99
CA THR A 56 12.66 15.20 8.34
C THR A 56 11.89 14.03 8.93
N LEU A 57 12.44 13.38 9.96
CA LEU A 57 11.78 12.32 10.73
C LEU A 57 11.21 12.87 12.04
N ASN A 58 9.96 12.52 12.34
CA ASN A 58 9.37 12.72 13.65
C ASN A 58 8.94 11.38 14.24
N VAL A 59 9.18 11.23 15.54
CA VAL A 59 8.77 10.06 16.34
C VAL A 59 7.90 10.56 17.48
N ASP A 60 6.64 10.12 17.52
CA ASP A 60 5.69 10.44 18.58
C ASP A 60 5.31 9.17 19.35
N THR A 61 5.85 9.02 20.56
CA THR A 61 5.47 7.93 21.47
C THR A 61 4.12 8.22 22.12
N TRP A 62 3.15 7.32 21.92
CA TRP A 62 1.84 7.43 22.54
C TRP A 62 1.90 7.15 24.05
N THR A 63 1.83 8.23 24.84
CA THR A 63 1.77 8.16 26.30
C THR A 63 0.60 8.97 26.83
N SER A 64 -0.06 8.47 27.87
CA SER A 64 -1.19 9.14 28.54
C SER A 64 -2.33 9.57 27.61
N LEU A 65 -2.61 8.78 26.58
CA LEU A 65 -3.75 9.01 25.69
C LEU A 65 -5.08 8.94 26.45
N PRO A 66 -6.07 9.79 26.11
CA PRO A 66 -7.34 9.84 26.81
C PRO A 66 -8.15 8.56 26.58
N GLN A 67 -8.80 8.07 27.65
CA GLN A 67 -9.69 6.92 27.60
C GLN A 67 -11.08 7.32 27.11
N GLY A 68 -11.67 6.51 26.24
CA GLY A 68 -13.04 6.71 25.73
C GLY A 68 -13.20 7.86 24.75
N ALA A 69 -12.11 8.46 24.26
CA ALA A 69 -12.16 9.53 23.28
C ALA A 69 -12.47 8.98 21.88
N THR A 70 -13.28 9.69 21.10
CA THR A 70 -13.53 9.39 19.68
C THR A 70 -12.56 10.13 18.75
N ILE A 71 -11.89 11.17 19.26
CA ILE A 71 -10.80 11.89 18.60
C ILE A 71 -9.69 12.10 19.62
N ILE A 72 -8.46 11.76 19.25
CA ILE A 72 -7.25 12.07 20.02
C ILE A 72 -6.47 13.10 19.21
N ASN A 73 -6.26 14.28 19.80
CA ASN A 73 -5.43 15.31 19.18
C ASN A 73 -3.99 15.18 19.66
N ARG A 74 -3.06 15.10 18.73
CA ARG A 74 -1.62 15.24 18.93
C ARG A 74 -1.18 16.61 18.37
N THR A 75 0.09 16.94 18.51
CA THR A 75 0.63 18.23 18.03
C THR A 75 0.48 18.35 16.51
N ASP A 76 0.88 17.30 15.77
CA ASP A 76 1.02 17.36 14.31
C ASP A 76 -0.07 16.59 13.56
N TYR A 77 -0.92 15.87 14.28
CA TYR A 77 -2.01 15.08 13.71
C TYR A 77 -3.13 14.81 14.71
N SER A 78 -4.28 14.40 14.21
CA SER A 78 -5.35 13.81 15.02
C SER A 78 -5.55 12.34 14.65
N VAL A 79 -6.10 11.58 15.58
CA VAL A 79 -6.38 10.15 15.45
C VAL A 79 -7.86 9.90 15.69
N THR A 80 -8.48 9.13 14.81
CA THR A 80 -9.86 8.65 14.93
C THR A 80 -9.95 7.18 14.54
N LYS A 81 -10.99 6.48 14.96
CA LYS A 81 -11.40 5.22 14.31
C LYS A 81 -12.41 5.54 13.22
N VAL A 82 -12.29 4.89 12.06
CA VAL A 82 -13.15 5.16 10.89
C VAL A 82 -14.61 4.80 11.17
N ASP A 83 -14.86 3.81 12.02
CA ASP A 83 -16.20 3.43 12.49
C ASP A 83 -16.81 4.42 13.52
N GLY A 84 -16.04 5.44 13.93
CA GLY A 84 -16.44 6.44 14.92
C GLY A 84 -16.47 5.92 16.37
N SER A 85 -15.97 4.71 16.63
CA SER A 85 -15.96 4.13 17.97
C SER A 85 -14.98 4.85 18.90
N ALA A 86 -15.25 4.73 20.20
CA ALA A 86 -14.38 5.24 21.24
C ALA A 86 -13.08 4.42 21.33
N MET A 87 -11.96 5.08 21.58
CA MET A 87 -10.65 4.46 21.72
C MET A 87 -10.31 4.26 23.20
N PHE A 88 -9.71 3.10 23.51
CA PHE A 88 -9.29 2.72 24.87
C PHE A 88 -7.81 2.33 24.88
N PRO A 89 -6.89 3.32 24.91
CA PRO A 89 -5.48 3.06 24.68
C PRO A 89 -4.82 2.34 25.86
N SER A 90 -3.95 1.38 25.58
CA SER A 90 -3.18 0.65 26.60
C SER A 90 -1.81 0.25 26.08
N VAL A 91 -0.82 0.06 26.95
CA VAL A 91 0.45 -0.56 26.54
C VAL A 91 0.20 -2.06 26.40
N TYR A 92 0.61 -2.63 25.27
CA TYR A 92 0.38 -4.03 24.96
C TYR A 92 1.65 -4.86 25.23
N THR A 93 1.49 -6.00 25.90
CA THR A 93 2.56 -6.98 26.11
C THR A 93 2.51 -8.01 24.99
N LEU A 94 3.58 -8.15 24.22
CA LEU A 94 3.61 -9.00 23.03
C LEU A 94 3.37 -10.47 23.39
N PHE A 95 2.32 -11.05 22.81
CA PHE A 95 2.04 -12.48 22.93
C PHE A 95 3.26 -13.31 22.52
N GLY A 96 3.65 -14.28 23.34
CA GLY A 96 4.73 -15.22 23.05
C GLY A 96 6.17 -14.68 23.21
N SER A 97 6.35 -13.39 23.51
CA SER A 97 7.70 -12.79 23.63
C SER A 97 8.50 -13.35 24.81
N SER A 98 9.79 -13.65 24.57
CA SER A 98 10.74 -14.06 25.62
C SER A 98 12.13 -13.45 25.37
N PRO A 99 12.64 -12.56 26.25
CA PRO A 99 11.97 -12.04 27.44
C PRO A 99 10.68 -11.25 27.09
N SER A 100 9.80 -11.11 28.07
CA SER A 100 8.56 -10.33 27.93
C SER A 100 8.89 -8.95 27.37
N THR A 101 8.29 -8.63 26.24
CA THR A 101 8.51 -7.37 25.50
C THR A 101 7.17 -6.66 25.36
N ASN A 102 7.17 -5.34 25.54
CA ASN A 102 5.99 -4.50 25.36
C ASN A 102 6.11 -3.67 24.09
N THR A 103 4.98 -3.15 23.61
CA THR A 103 4.97 -2.02 22.69
C THR A 103 5.68 -0.81 23.30
N SER A 104 6.31 0.02 22.48
CA SER A 104 7.09 1.17 22.96
C SER A 104 6.22 2.24 23.64
N GLY A 105 4.94 2.28 23.28
CA GLY A 105 3.92 3.15 23.86
C GLY A 105 2.55 2.48 23.93
N GLN A 106 1.52 3.28 24.20
CA GLN A 106 0.13 2.83 24.14
C GLN A 106 -0.27 2.51 22.71
N THR A 107 -1.13 1.53 22.55
CA THR A 107 -1.78 1.12 21.31
C THR A 107 -3.29 1.22 21.44
N ILE A 108 -3.98 1.24 20.29
CA ILE A 108 -5.43 1.23 20.17
C ILE A 108 -5.85 -0.09 19.53
N ASP A 109 -6.92 -0.68 20.06
CA ASP A 109 -7.58 -1.86 19.49
C ASP A 109 -8.33 -1.50 18.20
N ILE A 110 -7.90 -2.16 17.11
CA ILE A 110 -8.46 -2.07 15.76
C ILE A 110 -8.97 -3.43 15.27
N SER A 111 -9.18 -4.41 16.15
CA SER A 111 -9.54 -5.79 15.83
C SER A 111 -10.53 -5.90 14.65
N PRO A 112 -10.08 -6.42 13.48
CA PRO A 112 -10.95 -6.51 12.32
C PRO A 112 -11.97 -7.63 12.48
N SER A 113 -13.10 -7.49 11.77
CA SER A 113 -14.23 -8.42 11.83
C SER A 113 -14.63 -8.99 10.47
N SER A 114 -13.83 -8.75 9.43
CA SER A 114 -14.09 -9.17 8.06
C SER A 114 -12.78 -9.57 7.38
N SER A 115 -12.89 -10.47 6.40
CA SER A 115 -11.78 -10.75 5.47
C SER A 115 -11.83 -9.86 4.22
N ASP A 116 -12.97 -9.21 3.98
CA ASP A 116 -13.11 -8.21 2.92
C ASP A 116 -12.34 -6.94 3.30
N VAL A 117 -11.44 -6.51 2.42
CA VAL A 117 -10.50 -5.41 2.69
C VAL A 117 -11.23 -4.10 2.95
N GLU A 118 -12.27 -3.79 2.19
CA GLU A 118 -13.00 -2.52 2.31
C GLU A 118 -13.96 -2.51 3.49
N LEU A 119 -14.65 -3.62 3.75
CA LEU A 119 -15.49 -3.73 4.95
C LEU A 119 -14.63 -3.66 6.22
N SER A 120 -13.44 -4.26 6.21
CA SER A 120 -12.51 -4.17 7.34
C SER A 120 -11.99 -2.75 7.52
N ARG A 121 -11.67 -2.05 6.43
CA ARG A 121 -11.26 -0.65 6.47
C ARG A 121 -12.33 0.23 7.12
N LEU A 122 -13.59 0.10 6.69
CA LEU A 122 -14.69 0.88 7.24
C LEU A 122 -15.02 0.53 8.69
N GLY A 123 -14.86 -0.73 9.08
CA GLY A 123 -15.24 -1.22 10.40
C GLY A 123 -14.15 -1.13 11.46
N SER A 124 -12.89 -1.00 11.07
CA SER A 124 -11.78 -1.21 12.01
C SER A 124 -10.56 -0.31 11.82
N ALA A 125 -10.46 0.42 10.70
CA ALA A 125 -9.30 1.25 10.46
C ALA A 125 -9.15 2.36 11.51
N ILE A 126 -7.89 2.59 11.87
CA ILE A 126 -7.47 3.81 12.55
C ILE A 126 -7.02 4.82 11.50
N GLN A 127 -7.46 6.05 11.64
CA GLN A 127 -7.15 7.16 10.74
C GLN A 127 -6.32 8.21 11.46
N PHE A 128 -5.26 8.64 10.79
CA PHE A 128 -4.40 9.75 11.15
C PHE A 128 -4.68 10.90 10.19
N THR A 129 -4.87 12.11 10.70
CA THR A 129 -5.04 13.32 9.88
C THR A 129 -4.00 14.34 10.29
N PHE A 130 -3.04 14.60 9.39
CA PHE A 130 -1.91 15.47 9.63
C PHE A 130 -2.25 16.94 9.39
N THR A 131 -1.70 17.83 10.23
CA THR A 131 -1.85 19.28 10.06
C THR A 131 -0.94 19.81 8.97
N THR A 132 0.23 19.19 8.79
CA THR A 132 1.17 19.45 7.68
C THR A 132 1.33 18.16 6.88
N PRO A 133 1.18 18.19 5.54
CA PRO A 133 1.33 16.99 4.72
C PRO A 133 2.70 16.34 4.90
N VAL A 134 2.70 15.01 4.94
CA VAL A 134 3.89 14.16 5.10
C VAL A 134 3.93 13.16 3.95
N ASN A 135 5.01 12.41 3.80
CA ASN A 135 5.09 11.38 2.77
C ASN A 135 5.74 10.07 3.24
N GLY A 136 6.04 9.96 4.52
CA GLY A 136 6.36 8.71 5.20
C GLY A 136 5.51 8.52 6.44
N PHE A 137 5.07 7.29 6.68
CA PHE A 137 4.32 6.91 7.88
C PHE A 137 4.65 5.48 8.31
N GLY A 138 4.71 5.24 9.63
CA GLY A 138 4.84 3.90 10.19
C GLY A 138 4.48 3.83 11.66
N LEU A 139 4.19 2.62 12.14
CA LEU A 139 3.72 2.35 13.50
C LEU A 139 3.99 0.91 13.91
N GLU A 140 3.87 0.65 15.21
CA GLU A 140 3.93 -0.70 15.76
C GLU A 140 2.56 -1.37 15.73
N VAL A 141 2.59 -2.69 15.59
CA VAL A 141 1.42 -3.56 15.59
C VAL A 141 1.67 -4.71 16.55
N GLY A 142 0.72 -4.97 17.44
CA GLY A 142 0.78 -6.02 18.45
C GLY A 142 -0.36 -7.03 18.33
N ASP A 143 -0.10 -8.25 18.82
CA ASP A 143 -1.01 -9.42 18.81
C ASP A 143 -1.44 -9.91 17.42
N TRP A 144 -0.91 -9.32 16.37
CA TRP A 144 -1.18 -9.76 15.02
C TRP A 144 -0.56 -11.13 14.73
N ALA A 145 -1.21 -11.93 13.88
CA ALA A 145 -0.79 -13.28 13.50
C ALA A 145 -0.78 -14.32 14.63
N THR A 146 -1.43 -14.05 15.76
CA THR A 146 -1.61 -15.04 16.85
C THR A 146 -2.80 -15.97 16.65
N CYS A 147 -3.69 -15.67 15.71
CA CYS A 147 -4.77 -16.57 15.30
C CYS A 147 -5.35 -16.16 13.95
N CYS A 148 -6.37 -16.90 13.53
CA CYS A 148 -7.40 -16.34 12.65
C CYS A 148 -6.89 -15.95 11.25
N GLN A 149 -5.88 -16.69 10.78
CA GLN A 149 -5.33 -16.58 9.45
C GLN A 149 -6.26 -17.17 8.37
N PRO A 150 -6.16 -16.70 7.11
CA PRO A 150 -5.28 -15.64 6.65
C PRO A 150 -5.72 -14.24 7.12
N SER A 151 -4.75 -13.38 7.42
CA SER A 151 -4.96 -11.98 7.79
C SER A 151 -3.82 -11.13 7.20
N ASN A 152 -4.15 -9.97 6.66
CA ASN A 152 -3.19 -9.03 6.10
C ASN A 152 -3.35 -7.66 6.76
N LEU A 153 -2.28 -6.87 6.70
CA LEU A 153 -2.24 -5.48 7.13
C LEU A 153 -2.14 -4.55 5.91
N TYR A 154 -2.86 -3.44 5.96
CA TYR A 154 -2.90 -2.46 4.90
C TYR A 154 -2.70 -1.05 5.42
N ILE A 155 -2.06 -0.22 4.59
CA ILE A 155 -2.00 1.23 4.74
C ILE A 155 -2.65 1.87 3.51
N SER A 156 -3.34 2.99 3.66
CA SER A 156 -3.70 3.85 2.53
C SER A 156 -3.46 5.32 2.84
N PHE A 157 -3.11 6.08 1.80
CA PHE A 157 -2.84 7.51 1.86
C PHE A 157 -3.96 8.29 1.17
N ASP A 158 -4.50 9.31 1.83
CA ASP A 158 -5.58 10.17 1.32
C ASP A 158 -6.79 9.42 0.75
N GLY A 159 -7.13 8.27 1.35
CA GLY A 159 -8.23 7.41 0.91
C GLY A 159 -7.97 6.69 -0.41
N GLY A 160 -6.72 6.68 -0.86
CA GLY A 160 -6.26 5.98 -2.06
C GLY A 160 -6.30 4.45 -1.95
N THR A 161 -5.68 3.79 -2.92
CA THR A 161 -5.68 2.33 -3.01
C THR A 161 -4.95 1.71 -1.81
N PRO A 162 -5.51 0.67 -1.17
CA PRO A 162 -4.82 -0.07 -0.11
C PRO A 162 -3.47 -0.61 -0.57
N ILE A 163 -2.43 -0.33 0.21
CA ILE A 163 -1.07 -0.86 0.08
C ILE A 163 -0.95 -2.01 1.07
N LEU A 164 -0.66 -3.22 0.57
CA LEU A 164 -0.39 -4.38 1.42
C LEU A 164 0.97 -4.19 2.11
N VAL A 165 0.98 -4.11 3.44
CA VAL A 165 2.20 -3.89 4.23
C VAL A 165 2.62 -5.09 5.07
N GLY A 166 1.75 -6.08 5.23
CA GLY A 166 2.07 -7.34 5.90
C GLY A 166 1.05 -8.42 5.57
N ALA A 167 1.49 -9.69 5.53
CA ALA A 167 0.62 -10.84 5.33
C ALA A 167 0.93 -11.95 6.34
N SER A 168 -0.09 -12.58 6.91
CA SER A 168 0.01 -13.78 7.75
C SER A 168 -0.88 -14.87 7.16
N THR A 169 -0.27 -16.02 6.87
CA THR A 169 -0.95 -17.16 6.25
C THR A 169 -1.14 -18.32 7.22
N VAL A 170 -0.26 -18.44 8.20
CA VAL A 170 -0.34 -19.42 9.28
C VAL A 170 0.03 -18.79 10.62
N PHE A 171 -0.35 -19.48 11.69
CA PHE A 171 -0.01 -19.08 13.06
C PHE A 171 1.50 -18.89 13.22
N GLY A 172 1.88 -17.75 13.81
CA GLY A 172 3.27 -17.49 14.17
C GLY A 172 4.15 -16.94 13.03
N ASP A 173 3.60 -16.75 11.81
CA ASP A 173 4.35 -16.15 10.68
C ASP A 173 5.06 -14.85 11.08
N GLN A 174 4.50 -14.11 12.04
CA GLN A 174 4.89 -12.74 12.38
C GLN A 174 5.34 -12.58 13.85
N PHE A 175 5.86 -13.65 14.44
CA PHE A 175 6.43 -13.62 15.80
C PHE A 175 7.89 -13.12 15.77
N LEU A 176 8.08 -11.93 15.19
CA LEU A 176 9.40 -11.44 14.81
C LEU A 176 10.13 -10.76 15.98
N THR A 177 9.43 -10.32 17.02
CA THR A 177 10.02 -9.55 18.12
C THR A 177 10.30 -10.44 19.32
N ASN A 178 11.54 -10.94 19.45
CA ASN A 178 11.94 -11.88 20.51
C ASN A 178 11.02 -13.11 20.61
N GLY A 179 10.58 -13.63 19.46
CA GLY A 179 9.62 -14.73 19.38
C GLY A 179 8.17 -14.34 19.71
N GLY A 180 7.88 -13.05 19.88
CA GLY A 180 6.55 -12.52 20.15
C GLY A 180 5.90 -11.80 18.96
N ALA A 181 4.57 -11.73 19.03
CA ALA A 181 3.68 -11.15 18.04
C ALA A 181 3.72 -9.61 18.05
N GLY A 182 4.82 -9.05 17.57
CA GLY A 182 5.01 -7.62 17.41
C GLY A 182 5.79 -7.33 16.14
N VAL A 183 5.28 -6.41 15.33
CA VAL A 183 5.92 -5.98 14.08
C VAL A 183 5.89 -4.46 13.96
N PHE A 184 6.78 -3.93 13.14
CA PHE A 184 6.68 -2.57 12.61
C PHE A 184 6.17 -2.64 11.18
N VAL A 185 5.23 -1.76 10.85
CA VAL A 185 4.76 -1.57 9.48
C VAL A 185 4.86 -0.09 9.11
N GLY A 186 5.24 0.19 7.87
CA GLY A 186 5.29 1.56 7.38
C GLY A 186 5.41 1.63 5.87
N ALA A 187 5.24 2.83 5.33
CA ALA A 187 5.45 3.12 3.93
C ALA A 187 5.93 4.56 3.72
N ILE A 188 6.77 4.78 2.70
CA ILE A 188 7.17 6.10 2.21
C ILE A 188 6.83 6.18 0.72
N ASP A 189 6.11 7.23 0.32
CA ASP A 189 5.75 7.53 -1.07
C ASP A 189 6.29 8.90 -1.45
N ASP A 190 7.46 8.94 -2.07
CA ASP A 190 8.11 10.17 -2.49
C ASP A 190 7.60 10.70 -3.85
N SER A 191 6.48 10.19 -4.37
CA SER A 191 5.83 10.76 -5.56
C SER A 191 4.97 11.99 -5.25
N GLY A 192 4.74 12.28 -3.97
CA GLY A 192 3.99 13.44 -3.49
C GLY A 192 3.92 13.48 -1.97
N THR A 193 2.89 14.13 -1.43
CA THR A 193 2.58 14.13 0.01
C THR A 193 1.13 13.77 0.26
N PHE A 194 0.84 13.22 1.43
CA PHE A 194 -0.50 12.93 1.91
C PHE A 194 -0.82 13.69 3.21
N SER A 195 -2.11 13.95 3.43
CA SER A 195 -2.62 14.59 4.65
C SER A 195 -3.31 13.62 5.59
N SER A 196 -3.60 12.40 5.14
CA SER A 196 -4.24 11.39 5.96
C SER A 196 -3.74 9.99 5.65
N VAL A 197 -3.71 9.17 6.70
CA VAL A 197 -3.33 7.75 6.63
C VAL A 197 -4.41 6.91 7.28
N GLN A 198 -4.81 5.81 6.65
CA GLN A 198 -5.61 4.77 7.30
C GLN A 198 -4.75 3.51 7.44
N PHE A 199 -4.84 2.86 8.59
CA PHE A 199 -4.21 1.57 8.85
C PHE A 199 -5.24 0.58 9.39
N TRP A 200 -5.25 -0.64 8.85
CA TRP A 200 -6.18 -1.71 9.28
C TRP A 200 -5.65 -3.10 8.95
N GLY A 201 -6.24 -4.11 9.59
CA GLY A 201 -6.10 -5.52 9.20
C GLY A 201 -7.37 -6.06 8.52
N ASN A 202 -7.30 -7.23 7.88
CA ASN A 202 -8.48 -7.96 7.37
C ASN A 202 -8.52 -9.41 7.90
N GLY A 203 -8.66 -9.55 9.21
CA GLY A 203 -8.90 -10.81 9.91
C GLY A 203 -10.34 -10.92 10.43
N VAL A 204 -10.79 -12.13 10.72
CA VAL A 204 -12.08 -12.36 11.42
C VAL A 204 -11.81 -13.02 12.76
N GLY A 205 -12.16 -12.33 13.85
CA GLY A 205 -11.97 -12.83 15.22
C GLY A 205 -10.54 -12.67 15.75
N GLU A 206 -9.71 -11.91 15.04
CA GLU A 206 -8.38 -11.53 15.46
C GLU A 206 -8.44 -10.42 16.51
N PHE A 207 -7.55 -10.48 17.51
CA PHE A 207 -7.26 -9.31 18.34
C PHE A 207 -6.05 -8.59 17.73
N LEU A 208 -6.20 -7.30 17.45
CA LEU A 208 -5.17 -6.52 16.77
C LEU A 208 -5.07 -5.13 17.38
N VAL A 209 -3.88 -4.74 17.80
CA VAL A 209 -3.62 -3.40 18.32
C VAL A 209 -2.57 -2.68 17.48
N ALA A 210 -2.74 -1.37 17.31
CA ALA A 210 -1.85 -0.52 16.53
C ALA A 210 -1.48 0.74 17.32
N GLY A 211 -0.23 1.18 17.22
CA GLY A 211 0.24 2.40 17.88
C GLY A 211 1.69 2.30 18.34
N GLY A 212 1.93 2.53 19.63
CA GLY A 212 3.25 2.54 20.22
C GLY A 212 3.97 3.85 19.90
N GLU A 213 5.01 3.76 19.09
CA GLU A 213 5.66 4.90 18.46
C GLU A 213 5.13 5.12 17.05
N ILE A 214 4.57 6.30 16.82
CA ILE A 214 4.16 6.73 15.49
C ILE A 214 5.33 7.46 14.84
N ARG A 215 5.75 6.95 13.69
CA ARG A 215 6.76 7.57 12.83
C ARG A 215 6.07 8.26 11.67
N TYR A 216 6.41 9.52 11.45
CA TYR A 216 5.97 10.24 10.26
C TYR A 216 7.10 11.12 9.77
N ALA A 217 7.23 11.21 8.45
CA ALA A 217 8.39 11.81 7.83
C ALA A 217 8.05 12.62 6.60
N ARG A 218 8.92 13.57 6.29
CA ARG A 218 8.91 14.30 5.03
C ARG A 218 10.28 14.14 4.35
N VAL A 219 10.28 13.45 3.23
CA VAL A 219 11.42 13.37 2.30
C VAL A 219 11.13 14.22 1.06
N GLU A 220 12.16 14.63 0.34
CA GLU A 220 11.96 15.36 -0.92
C GLU A 220 11.39 14.44 -2.01
N GLU A 221 10.55 14.98 -2.89
CA GLU A 221 9.93 14.18 -3.96
C GLU A 221 10.98 13.62 -4.92
N GLY A 222 10.88 12.33 -5.24
CA GLY A 222 11.83 11.60 -6.08
C GLY A 222 13.21 11.37 -5.44
N SER A 223 13.36 11.61 -4.14
CA SER A 223 14.63 11.39 -3.41
C SER A 223 14.93 9.91 -3.20
N LEU A 224 13.92 9.04 -3.22
CA LEU A 224 14.09 7.60 -3.13
C LEU A 224 14.32 7.05 -4.55
N THR A 225 15.55 6.65 -4.85
CA THR A 225 15.87 6.05 -6.14
C THR A 225 15.16 4.70 -6.27
N SER A 226 14.11 4.66 -7.09
CA SER A 226 13.34 3.48 -7.56
C SER A 226 13.54 2.19 -6.75
N VAL A 227 12.62 1.93 -5.81
CA VAL A 227 12.40 0.57 -5.32
C VAL A 227 12.03 -0.33 -6.52
N PRO A 228 12.57 -1.56 -6.62
CA PRO A 228 12.29 -2.46 -7.74
C PRO A 228 10.78 -2.58 -8.00
N GLU A 229 10.38 -2.41 -9.26
CA GLU A 229 8.99 -2.62 -9.67
C GLU A 229 8.46 -3.98 -9.18
N PRO A 230 7.19 -4.08 -8.75
CA PRO A 230 6.57 -5.38 -8.55
C PRO A 230 6.65 -6.18 -9.86
N ALA A 231 7.12 -7.42 -9.78
CA ALA A 231 7.40 -8.32 -10.90
C ALA A 231 6.17 -8.69 -11.79
N THR A 232 5.03 -8.03 -11.63
CA THR A 232 3.77 -8.32 -12.33
C THR A 232 3.60 -7.54 -13.65
N ALA A 233 4.43 -6.55 -13.96
CA ALA A 233 4.32 -5.79 -15.22
C ALA A 233 4.73 -6.59 -16.48
N LEU A 234 5.51 -7.67 -16.35
CA LEU A 234 5.99 -8.45 -17.51
C LEU A 234 4.99 -9.49 -18.06
N SER A 235 3.84 -9.72 -17.43
CA SER A 235 2.93 -10.80 -17.87
C SER A 235 1.92 -10.41 -18.96
N LEU A 236 1.83 -9.14 -19.37
CA LEU A 236 0.76 -8.67 -20.27
C LEU A 236 1.19 -8.47 -21.73
N LEU A 237 2.44 -8.77 -22.11
CA LEU A 237 2.91 -8.59 -23.50
C LEU A 237 3.17 -9.88 -24.30
N THR A 238 2.81 -11.07 -23.82
CA THR A 238 3.13 -12.34 -24.50
C THR A 238 1.97 -13.08 -25.17
N ILE A 239 0.73 -12.57 -25.14
CA ILE A 239 -0.43 -13.26 -25.76
C ILE A 239 -0.95 -12.54 -27.03
N GLY A 240 -0.29 -11.49 -27.50
CA GLY A 240 -0.83 -10.61 -28.54
C GLY A 240 -0.40 -10.84 -30.00
N VAL A 241 0.55 -11.72 -30.32
CA VAL A 241 1.12 -11.78 -31.69
C VAL A 241 1.35 -13.21 -32.19
N LEU A 242 0.30 -14.03 -32.27
CA LEU A 242 0.39 -15.31 -33.00
C LEU A 242 -0.91 -15.74 -33.71
N SER A 243 -1.70 -14.79 -34.24
CA SER A 243 -2.97 -15.12 -34.92
C SER A 243 -3.10 -14.71 -36.39
N THR A 244 -2.03 -14.29 -37.09
CA THR A 244 -2.12 -13.93 -38.53
C THR A 244 -1.20 -14.67 -39.49
N ALA A 245 -0.47 -15.71 -39.06
CA ALA A 245 0.38 -16.50 -39.97
C ALA A 245 -0.19 -17.87 -40.40
N ALA A 246 -1.44 -18.21 -40.06
CA ALA A 246 -2.05 -19.50 -40.42
C ALA A 246 -2.97 -19.47 -41.67
N LYS A 247 -3.07 -18.34 -42.39
CA LYS A 247 -3.98 -18.20 -43.55
C LYS A 247 -3.32 -17.89 -44.90
N LEU A 248 -2.07 -18.31 -45.11
CA LEU A 248 -1.42 -18.25 -46.45
C LEU A 248 -0.90 -19.59 -46.99
N LYS A 249 -1.16 -20.72 -46.31
CA LYS A 249 -0.68 -22.05 -46.76
C LYS A 249 -1.75 -23.00 -47.30
N GLN A 250 -2.97 -22.51 -47.56
CA GLN A 250 -4.05 -23.30 -48.16
C GLN A 250 -4.49 -22.86 -49.57
N TYR A 251 -3.73 -21.99 -50.24
CA TYR A 251 -4.04 -21.58 -51.62
C TYR A 251 -3.02 -22.02 -52.68
N ASN A 252 -2.22 -23.07 -52.40
CA ASN A 252 -1.26 -23.62 -53.37
C ASN A 252 -1.13 -25.15 -53.30
N LYS A 253 -2.26 -25.86 -53.21
CA LYS A 253 -2.28 -27.30 -53.51
C LYS A 253 -3.69 -27.78 -53.85
N LYS A 254 -4.04 -27.72 -55.13
CA LYS A 254 -4.90 -28.67 -55.88
C LYS A 254 -4.92 -28.23 -57.35
N SER A 255 -3.98 -28.78 -58.12
CA SER A 255 -4.32 -29.36 -59.42
C SER A 255 -5.06 -30.68 -59.17
#